data_AF-A0A8T6LG34-F1
#
_entry.id   AF-A0A8T6LG34-F1
#
_cell.length_a   1.000
_cell.length_b   1.000
_cell.length_c   1.000
_cell.angle_alpha   90.00
_cell.angle_beta   90.00
_cell.angle_gamma   90.00
#
_symmetry.space_group_name_H-M   'P 1'
#
loop_
_entity.id
_entity.type
_entity.pdbx_description
1 polymer ?
#
loop_
_entity_poly.entity_id
_entity_poly.type
_entity_poly.pdbx_seq_one_letter_code
_entity_poly.pdbx_strand_id
1 'polypeptide(L)'
;MSENPVRRHIFTCRPTAPGEAEACARDIVTRLGSAAFRRSLTELDISELMEFYRQGEDAAGFETGVRLALQAILASPDFVFRFEPVAGSARDGSYRISELALASRLSYFLWGTPPDEELVSLAERGRLSDNLRDQVERMIADPRSDALGTRFANQWLRLQDLDLVHPDRLMFPDYHQQLADAMTRETELLFMNLVREDRSFLELYTA
;
A
#
# COMPACT_ATOMS: atom_id res chain seq x y z
N MET A 1 -15.97 22.36 5.61
CA MET A 1 -15.99 21.06 4.88
C MET A 1 -16.75 20.04 5.72
N SER A 2 -17.46 19.07 5.12
CA SER A 2 -18.26 18.09 5.86
C SER A 2 -17.39 17.03 6.55
N GLU A 3 -17.83 16.56 7.72
CA GLU A 3 -17.20 15.47 8.45
C GLU A 3 -17.42 14.13 7.72
N ASN A 4 -16.34 13.37 7.45
CA ASN A 4 -16.42 12.09 6.75
C ASN A 4 -15.34 11.11 7.26
N PRO A 5 -15.39 9.81 6.89
CA PRO A 5 -14.41 8.82 7.36
C PRO A 5 -12.95 9.17 7.04
N VAL A 6 -12.66 9.71 5.85
CA VAL A 6 -11.31 10.11 5.44
C VAL A 6 -10.79 11.25 6.31
N ARG A 7 -11.64 12.23 6.58
CA ARG A 7 -11.30 13.37 7.43
C ARG A 7 -10.98 12.96 8.86
N ARG A 8 -11.76 12.04 9.44
CA ARG A 8 -11.46 11.45 10.75
C ARG A 8 -10.15 10.65 10.76
N HIS A 9 -9.82 10.01 9.64
CA HIS A 9 -8.57 9.29 9.50
C HIS A 9 -7.36 10.23 9.40
N ILE A 10 -7.50 11.42 8.80
CA ILE A 10 -6.42 12.41 8.71
C ILE A 10 -6.28 13.18 10.03
N PHE A 11 -7.36 13.78 10.52
CA PHE A 11 -7.36 14.66 11.68
C PHE A 11 -7.63 13.88 12.97
N THR A 12 -6.57 13.26 13.51
CA THR A 12 -6.63 12.45 14.76
C THR A 12 -6.74 13.30 16.02
N CYS A 13 -6.42 14.59 15.93
CA CYS A 13 -6.63 15.59 16.97
C CYS A 13 -7.12 16.89 16.33
N ARG A 14 -7.68 17.79 17.16
CA ARG A 14 -8.00 19.17 16.78
C ARG A 14 -7.58 20.08 17.92
N PRO A 15 -6.83 21.16 17.65
CA PRO A 15 -6.46 22.10 18.68
C PRO A 15 -7.71 22.82 19.19
N THR A 16 -7.84 22.91 20.52
CA THR A 16 -8.93 23.62 21.20
C THR A 16 -8.44 24.88 21.91
N ALA A 17 -7.13 24.99 22.16
CA ALA A 17 -6.49 26.16 22.73
C ALA A 17 -5.32 26.68 21.86
N PRO A 18 -4.99 27.98 21.96
CA PRO A 18 -3.76 28.53 21.37
C PRO A 18 -2.53 27.80 21.91
N GLY A 19 -1.65 27.34 21.02
CA GLY A 19 -0.43 26.59 21.37
C GLY A 19 -0.53 25.06 21.22
N GLU A 20 -1.74 24.50 21.08
CA GLU A 20 -1.93 23.06 20.81
C GLU A 20 -1.78 22.71 19.33
N ALA A 21 -1.92 23.70 18.45
CA ALA A 21 -1.99 23.52 17.00
C ALA A 21 -0.72 22.86 16.43
N GLU A 22 0.46 23.37 16.79
CA GLU A 22 1.71 22.86 16.23
C GLU A 22 2.03 21.43 16.70
N ALA A 23 1.77 21.12 17.97
CA ALA A 23 1.95 19.76 18.50
C ALA A 23 0.97 18.77 17.82
N CYS A 24 -0.31 19.13 17.72
CA CYS A 24 -1.30 18.30 17.05
C CYS A 24 -0.99 18.09 15.56
N ALA A 25 -0.55 19.15 14.87
CA ALA A 25 -0.11 19.06 13.49
C ALA A 25 1.11 18.14 13.34
N ARG A 26 2.09 18.25 14.24
CA ARG A 26 3.27 17.39 14.24
C ARG A 26 2.90 15.92 14.38
N ASP A 27 1.96 15.57 15.27
CA ASP A 27 1.51 14.19 15.43
C ASP A 27 0.82 13.66 14.17
N ILE A 28 -0.05 14.47 13.56
CA ILE A 28 -0.74 14.12 12.30
C ILE A 28 0.28 13.92 11.17
N VAL A 29 1.20 14.87 10.99
CA VAL A 29 2.23 14.85 9.94
C VAL A 29 3.16 13.66 10.13
N THR A 30 3.60 13.40 11.37
CA THR A 30 4.50 12.28 11.68
C THR A 30 3.83 10.95 11.35
N ARG A 31 2.57 10.76 11.76
CA ARG A 31 1.83 9.53 11.48
C ARG A 31 1.58 9.32 9.98
N LEU A 32 1.09 10.35 9.29
CA LEU A 32 0.78 10.26 7.86
C LEU A 32 2.06 10.11 7.03
N GLY A 33 3.11 10.86 7.35
CA GLY A 33 4.39 10.77 6.66
C GLY A 33 5.08 9.44 6.91
N SER A 34 5.04 8.90 8.14
CA SER A 34 5.64 7.59 8.43
C SER A 34 4.96 6.47 7.63
N ALA A 35 3.63 6.50 7.54
CA ALA A 35 2.88 5.56 6.70
C ALA A 35 3.17 5.75 5.20
N ALA A 36 3.25 7.00 4.73
CA ALA A 36 3.50 7.32 3.33
C ALA A 36 4.92 6.93 2.88
N PHE A 37 5.93 7.23 3.71
CA PHE A 37 7.33 6.96 3.42
C PHE A 37 7.75 5.55 3.86
N ARG A 38 6.88 4.83 4.57
CA ARG A 38 7.00 3.41 4.94
C ARG A 38 8.17 3.13 5.88
N ARG A 39 8.45 4.11 6.74
CA ARG A 39 9.49 4.12 7.77
C ARG A 39 9.14 5.19 8.80
N SER A 40 9.70 5.12 10.00
CA SER A 40 9.68 6.27 10.89
C SER A 40 10.33 7.49 10.23
N LEU A 41 9.70 8.64 10.43
CA LEU A 41 10.27 9.91 10.01
C LEU A 41 11.45 10.30 10.91
N THR A 42 12.49 10.85 10.30
CA THR A 42 13.57 11.52 11.00
C THR A 42 13.13 12.92 11.42
N GLU A 43 13.85 13.52 12.36
CA GLU A 43 13.59 14.91 12.76
C GLU A 43 13.69 15.90 11.59
N LEU A 44 14.57 15.62 10.62
CA LEU A 44 14.69 16.43 9.41
C LEU A 44 13.40 16.32 8.57
N ASP A 45 12.92 15.09 8.30
CA ASP A 45 11.68 14.87 7.55
C ASP A 45 10.50 15.61 8.19
N ILE A 46 10.37 15.51 9.52
CA ILE A 46 9.30 16.18 10.26
C ILE A 46 9.47 17.70 10.15
N SER A 47 10.68 18.23 10.32
CA SER A 47 10.93 19.67 10.27
C SER A 47 10.56 20.27 8.91
N GLU A 48 10.93 19.61 7.81
CA GLU A 48 10.65 20.06 6.45
C GLU A 48 9.15 20.00 6.15
N LEU A 49 8.46 18.93 6.54
CA LEU A 49 7.01 18.82 6.38
C LEU A 49 6.26 19.84 7.24
N MET A 50 6.78 20.17 8.43
CA MET A 50 6.20 21.19 9.30
C MET A 50 6.39 22.61 8.77
N GLU A 51 7.36 22.88 7.89
CA GLU A 51 7.44 24.17 7.17
C GLU A 51 6.25 24.37 6.24
N PHE A 52 5.85 23.34 5.50
CA PHE A 52 4.64 23.38 4.68
C PHE A 52 3.39 23.53 5.53
N TYR A 53 3.33 22.90 6.69
CA TYR A 53 2.24 23.12 7.65
C TYR A 53 2.14 24.60 8.04
N ARG A 54 3.24 25.21 8.51
CA ARG A 54 3.24 26.61 8.97
C ARG A 54 2.84 27.58 7.86
N GLN A 55 3.32 27.37 6.63
CA GLN A 55 2.90 28.18 5.47
C GLN A 55 1.38 28.12 5.22
N GLY A 56 0.78 26.93 5.31
CA GLY A 56 -0.66 26.76 5.11
C GLY A 56 -1.48 27.27 6.30
N GLU A 57 -0.95 27.14 7.51
CA GLU A 57 -1.56 27.68 8.73
C GLU A 57 -1.60 29.22 8.68
N ASP A 58 -0.50 29.87 8.34
CA ASP A 58 -0.42 31.33 8.22
C ASP A 58 -1.39 31.85 7.15
N ALA A 59 -1.64 31.08 6.09
CA ALA A 59 -2.54 31.46 5.01
C ALA A 59 -4.03 31.35 5.38
N ALA A 60 -4.45 30.24 6.00
CA ALA A 60 -5.88 29.99 6.28
C ALA A 60 -6.14 29.00 7.42
N GLY A 61 -5.28 28.98 8.44
CA GLY A 61 -5.44 28.24 9.69
C GLY A 61 -5.05 26.76 9.62
N PHE A 62 -5.11 26.11 10.79
CA PHE A 62 -4.64 24.74 11.07
C PHE A 62 -4.96 23.71 9.97
N GLU A 63 -6.21 23.63 9.50
CA GLU A 63 -6.60 22.64 8.50
C GLU A 63 -5.94 22.86 7.15
N THR A 64 -5.72 24.12 6.78
CA THR A 64 -5.00 24.48 5.55
C THR A 64 -3.53 24.13 5.69
N GLY A 65 -2.95 24.31 6.88
CA GLY A 65 -1.61 23.82 7.21
C GLY A 65 -1.49 22.32 7.04
N VAL A 66 -2.37 21.54 7.68
CA VAL A 66 -2.35 20.06 7.56
C VAL A 66 -2.55 19.63 6.11
N ARG A 67 -3.42 20.32 5.35
CA ARG A 67 -3.61 20.04 3.92
C ARG A 67 -2.32 20.27 3.13
N LEU A 68 -1.60 21.37 3.37
CA LEU A 68 -0.39 21.69 2.64
C LEU A 68 0.75 20.72 2.98
N ALA A 69 0.89 20.34 4.25
CA ALA A 69 1.82 19.29 4.65
C ALA A 69 1.49 17.93 4.01
N LEU A 70 0.20 17.55 3.95
CA LEU A 70 -0.22 16.34 3.26
C LEU A 70 0.07 16.39 1.75
N GLN A 71 -0.11 17.54 1.10
CA GLN A 71 0.28 17.72 -0.29
C GLN A 71 1.79 17.53 -0.49
N ALA A 72 2.61 18.06 0.42
CA ALA A 72 4.06 17.87 0.40
C ALA A 72 4.44 16.38 0.57
N ILE A 73 3.79 15.66 1.50
CA ILE A 73 3.97 14.21 1.65
C ILE A 73 3.67 13.48 0.33
N LEU A 74 2.54 13.77 -0.29
CA LEU A 74 2.10 13.09 -1.52
C LEU A 74 2.91 13.49 -2.77
N ALA A 75 3.61 14.62 -2.72
CA ALA A 75 4.51 15.07 -3.79
C ALA A 75 5.97 14.64 -3.57
N SER A 76 6.31 14.12 -2.38
CA SER A 76 7.68 13.73 -2.05
C SER A 76 8.15 12.52 -2.87
N PRO A 77 9.41 12.51 -3.35
CA PRO A 77 10.02 11.33 -3.94
C PRO A 77 9.95 10.09 -3.05
N ASP A 78 10.04 10.24 -1.72
CA ASP A 78 9.94 9.13 -0.77
C ASP A 78 8.54 8.48 -0.76
N PHE A 79 7.50 9.23 -1.14
CA PHE A 79 6.17 8.67 -1.35
C PHE A 79 6.02 8.08 -2.76
N VAL A 80 6.35 8.85 -3.80
CA VAL A 80 6.12 8.53 -5.22
C VAL A 80 6.93 7.30 -5.65
N PHE A 81 8.17 7.17 -5.16
CA PHE A 81 9.05 6.06 -5.46
C PHE A 81 9.19 5.12 -4.26
N ARG A 82 9.40 3.84 -4.55
CA ARG A 82 9.82 2.85 -3.56
C ARG A 82 11.30 2.57 -3.76
N PHE A 83 12.13 3.32 -3.03
CA PHE A 83 13.57 3.13 -3.09
C PHE A 83 13.97 1.83 -2.38
N GLU A 84 14.85 1.06 -3.01
CA GLU A 84 15.50 -0.11 -2.42
C GLU A 84 16.99 0.19 -2.28
N PRO A 85 17.40 0.94 -1.24
CA PRO A 85 18.81 1.27 -1.04
C PRO A 85 19.61 -0.02 -0.83
N VAL A 86 20.70 -0.15 -1.57
CA VAL A 86 21.63 -1.28 -1.47
C VAL A 86 22.27 -1.25 -0.08
N ALA A 87 22.03 -2.28 0.74
CA ALA A 87 22.71 -2.43 2.01
C ALA A 87 24.05 -3.16 1.79
N GLY A 88 25.14 -2.40 1.69
CA GLY A 88 26.50 -2.91 1.59
C GLY A 88 27.02 -3.10 0.16
N SER A 89 28.09 -3.88 0.01
CA SER A 89 28.73 -4.14 -1.29
C SER A 89 28.00 -5.25 -2.05
N ALA A 90 27.58 -4.98 -3.29
CA ALA A 90 27.10 -6.02 -4.19
C ALA A 90 28.21 -7.07 -4.43
N ARG A 91 27.88 -8.34 -4.27
CA ARG A 91 28.74 -9.48 -4.65
C ARG A 91 28.07 -10.18 -5.83
N ASP A 92 28.78 -10.27 -6.95
CA ASP A 92 28.31 -10.94 -8.17
C ASP A 92 26.95 -10.45 -8.68
N GLY A 93 26.68 -9.14 -8.54
CA GLY A 93 25.40 -8.52 -8.93
C GLY A 93 24.25 -8.75 -7.94
N SER A 94 24.45 -9.55 -6.90
CA SER A 94 23.49 -9.72 -5.79
C SER A 94 23.84 -8.81 -4.62
N TYR A 95 22.82 -8.24 -3.97
CA TYR A 95 22.98 -7.45 -2.76
C TYR A 95 21.85 -7.74 -1.78
N ARG A 96 22.12 -7.54 -0.48
CA ARG A 96 21.11 -7.66 0.55
C ARG A 96 20.25 -6.40 0.55
N ILE A 97 18.94 -6.56 0.47
CA ILE A 97 18.00 -5.44 0.67
C ILE A 97 17.90 -5.10 2.15
N SER A 98 17.64 -3.84 2.47
CA SER A 98 17.38 -3.44 3.85
C SER A 98 16.08 -4.06 4.35
N GLU A 99 15.94 -4.16 5.67
CA GLU A 99 14.74 -4.73 6.30
C GLU A 99 13.49 -3.89 6.00
N LEU A 100 13.62 -2.55 5.91
CA LEU A 100 12.56 -1.65 5.46
C LEU A 100 12.18 -1.86 3.99
N ALA A 101 13.18 -2.08 3.12
CA ALA A 101 12.93 -2.40 1.72
C ALA A 101 12.23 -3.76 1.57
N LEU A 102 12.61 -4.75 2.39
CA LEU A 102 11.94 -6.05 2.46
C LEU A 102 10.47 -5.90 2.89
N ALA A 103 10.18 -5.12 3.93
CA ALA A 103 8.82 -4.84 4.37
C ALA A 103 7.96 -4.23 3.26
N SER A 104 8.48 -3.18 2.61
CA SER A 104 7.81 -2.51 1.49
C SER A 104 7.56 -3.47 0.33
N ARG A 105 8.56 -4.28 -0.04
CA ARG A 105 8.44 -5.25 -1.12
C ARG A 105 7.36 -6.31 -0.82
N LEU A 106 7.34 -6.85 0.40
CA LEU A 106 6.32 -7.81 0.82
C LEU A 106 4.92 -7.21 0.80
N SER A 107 4.73 -6.01 1.36
CA SER A 107 3.41 -5.38 1.45
C SER A 107 2.84 -5.05 0.07
N TYR A 108 3.64 -4.53 -0.85
CA TYR A 108 3.15 -4.23 -2.19
C TYR A 108 2.98 -5.46 -3.07
N PHE A 109 3.72 -6.53 -2.79
CA PHE A 109 3.51 -7.80 -3.47
C PHE A 109 2.21 -8.48 -3.00
N LEU A 110 2.03 -8.64 -1.68
CA LEU A 110 0.90 -9.38 -1.12
C LEU A 110 -0.39 -8.55 -1.00
N TRP A 111 -0.29 -7.28 -0.62
CA TRP A 111 -1.46 -6.41 -0.35
C TRP A 111 -1.66 -5.31 -1.39
N GLY A 112 -0.64 -4.99 -2.19
CA GLY A 112 -0.69 -3.84 -3.11
C GLY A 112 -0.75 -2.49 -2.40
N THR A 113 -0.49 -2.44 -1.09
CA THR A 113 -0.55 -1.24 -0.24
C THR A 113 0.73 -1.08 0.60
N PRO A 114 0.95 0.07 1.26
CA PRO A 114 2.00 0.22 2.26
C PRO A 114 2.00 -0.88 3.34
N PRO A 115 3.16 -1.17 3.95
CA PRO A 115 3.26 -2.09 5.08
C PRO A 115 2.48 -1.57 6.28
N ASP A 116 2.00 -2.49 7.12
CA ASP A 116 1.38 -2.12 8.39
C ASP A 116 2.43 -1.86 9.47
N GLU A 117 1.97 -1.35 10.62
CA GLU A 117 2.85 -0.96 11.72
C GLU A 117 3.67 -2.12 12.26
N GLU A 118 3.11 -3.33 12.32
CA GLU A 118 3.82 -4.54 12.74
C GLU A 118 5.02 -4.84 11.83
N LEU A 119 4.80 -4.82 10.51
CA LEU A 119 5.84 -5.12 9.54
C LEU A 119 6.93 -4.04 9.53
N VAL A 120 6.55 -2.76 9.64
CA VAL A 120 7.50 -1.64 9.78
C VAL A 120 8.29 -1.77 11.08
N SER A 121 7.65 -2.06 12.21
CA SER A 121 8.33 -2.18 13.50
C SER A 121 9.33 -3.34 13.54
N LEU A 122 8.98 -4.49 12.96
CA LEU A 122 9.92 -5.61 12.82
C LEU A 122 11.12 -5.25 11.93
N ALA A 123 10.87 -4.54 10.83
CA ALA A 123 11.91 -4.09 9.92
C ALA A 123 12.87 -3.08 10.58
N GLU A 124 12.35 -2.09 11.30
CA GLU A 124 13.16 -1.10 12.03
C GLU A 124 14.03 -1.73 13.11
N ARG A 125 13.54 -2.80 13.76
CA ARG A 125 14.30 -3.57 14.75
C ARG A 125 15.28 -4.56 14.12
N GLY A 126 15.30 -4.67 12.80
CA GLY A 126 16.16 -5.61 12.08
C GLY A 126 15.78 -7.08 12.25
N ARG A 127 14.51 -7.37 12.56
CA ARG A 127 14.01 -8.72 12.88
C ARG A 127 13.04 -9.27 11.83
N LEU A 128 12.74 -8.53 10.77
CA LEU A 128 11.75 -8.97 9.78
C LEU A 128 12.22 -10.23 9.03
N SER A 129 13.48 -10.24 8.59
CA SER A 129 14.05 -11.42 7.90
C SER A 129 13.94 -12.71 8.74
N ASP A 130 14.13 -12.62 10.05
CA ASP A 130 14.06 -13.76 10.97
C ASP A 130 12.63 -14.27 11.20
N ASN A 131 11.62 -13.41 10.99
CA ASN A 131 10.21 -13.71 11.20
C ASN A 131 9.42 -13.73 9.87
N LEU A 132 10.13 -13.92 8.75
CA LEU A 132 9.57 -13.71 7.41
C LEU A 132 8.39 -14.63 7.12
N ARG A 133 8.52 -15.92 7.46
CA ARG A 133 7.48 -16.93 7.19
C ARG A 133 6.18 -16.58 7.92
N ASP A 134 6.29 -16.32 9.22
CA ASP A 134 5.14 -15.98 10.08
C ASP A 134 4.45 -14.70 9.59
N GLN A 135 5.23 -13.71 9.15
CA GLN A 135 4.66 -12.48 8.57
C GLN A 135 3.98 -12.74 7.22
N VAL A 136 4.54 -13.57 6.35
CA VAL A 136 3.89 -13.92 5.07
C VAL A 136 2.57 -14.66 5.31
N GLU A 137 2.54 -15.64 6.21
CA GLU A 137 1.33 -16.39 6.56
C GLU A 137 0.26 -15.45 7.14
N ARG A 138 0.63 -14.55 8.07
CA ARG A 138 -0.25 -13.50 8.60
C ARG A 138 -0.81 -12.61 7.50
N MET A 139 0.04 -12.18 6.57
CA MET A 139 -0.35 -11.28 5.49
C MET A 139 -1.26 -11.95 4.46
N ILE A 140 -1.07 -13.23 4.16
CA ILE A 140 -1.97 -14.00 3.29
C ILE A 140 -3.35 -14.21 3.95
N ALA A 141 -3.40 -14.38 5.27
CA ALA A 141 -4.66 -14.49 5.99
C ALA A 141 -5.47 -13.18 6.07
N ASP A 142 -4.81 -12.01 5.91
CA ASP A 142 -5.47 -10.71 5.90
C ASP A 142 -6.30 -10.52 4.61
N PRO A 143 -7.53 -9.95 4.66
CA PRO A 143 -8.35 -9.70 3.48
C PRO A 143 -7.67 -8.87 2.38
N ARG A 144 -6.70 -8.02 2.72
CA ARG A 144 -5.90 -7.26 1.74
C ARG A 144 -5.15 -8.16 0.76
N SER A 145 -4.92 -9.43 1.10
CA SER A 145 -4.31 -10.43 0.21
C SER A 145 -5.14 -10.74 -1.03
N ASP A 146 -6.44 -10.40 -1.06
CA ASP A 146 -7.27 -10.49 -2.28
C ASP A 146 -6.68 -9.69 -3.46
N ALA A 147 -5.78 -8.75 -3.18
CA ALA A 147 -4.97 -8.04 -4.16
C ALA A 147 -4.14 -9.00 -5.04
N LEU A 148 -3.74 -10.18 -4.56
CA LEU A 148 -3.00 -11.16 -5.36
C LEU A 148 -3.85 -11.69 -6.52
N GLY A 149 -5.12 -12.02 -6.28
CA GLY A 149 -6.02 -12.45 -7.36
C GLY A 149 -6.25 -11.33 -8.38
N THR A 150 -6.72 -10.18 -7.89
CA THR A 150 -7.10 -9.04 -8.74
C THR A 150 -5.93 -8.34 -9.44
N ARG A 151 -4.69 -8.51 -8.98
CA ARG A 151 -3.50 -7.87 -9.59
C ARG A 151 -2.54 -8.88 -10.18
N PHE A 152 -2.06 -9.82 -9.37
CA PHE A 152 -1.04 -10.78 -9.81
C PHE A 152 -1.64 -11.81 -10.76
N ALA A 153 -2.71 -12.51 -10.37
CA ALA A 153 -3.33 -13.52 -11.23
C ALA A 153 -3.95 -12.89 -12.48
N ASN A 154 -4.61 -11.74 -12.33
CA ASN A 154 -5.15 -10.97 -13.44
C ASN A 154 -4.06 -10.67 -14.50
N GLN A 155 -2.93 -10.08 -14.09
CA GLN A 155 -1.83 -9.77 -14.99
C GLN A 155 -1.13 -11.02 -15.56
N TRP A 156 -0.92 -12.03 -14.73
CA TRP A 156 -0.17 -13.23 -15.09
C TRP A 156 -0.93 -14.09 -16.09
N LEU A 157 -2.22 -14.31 -15.85
CA LEU A 157 -3.12 -15.07 -16.73
C LEU A 157 -3.70 -14.20 -17.85
N ARG A 158 -3.36 -12.90 -17.87
CA ARG A 158 -3.83 -11.90 -18.84
C ARG A 158 -5.36 -11.79 -18.89
N LEU A 159 -6.01 -11.82 -17.74
CA LEU A 159 -7.48 -11.79 -17.66
C LEU A 159 -8.06 -10.48 -18.23
N GLN A 160 -7.32 -9.38 -18.16
CA GLN A 160 -7.69 -8.12 -18.80
C GLN A 160 -7.89 -8.22 -20.32
N ASP A 161 -7.34 -9.24 -20.97
CA ASP A 161 -7.51 -9.44 -22.41
C ASP A 161 -8.92 -9.94 -22.75
N LEU A 162 -9.71 -10.45 -21.78
CA LEU A 162 -11.11 -10.86 -22.01
C LEU A 162 -11.98 -9.69 -22.46
N ASP A 163 -11.66 -8.46 -22.04
CA ASP A 163 -12.33 -7.24 -22.51
C ASP A 163 -12.09 -6.96 -23.99
N LEU A 164 -11.03 -7.52 -24.58
CA LEU A 164 -10.70 -7.40 -26.00
C LEU A 164 -11.33 -8.52 -26.83
N VAL A 165 -11.91 -9.53 -26.18
CA VAL A 165 -12.55 -10.68 -26.84
C VAL A 165 -14.01 -10.33 -27.11
N HIS A 166 -14.32 -10.14 -28.40
CA HIS A 166 -15.67 -9.89 -28.88
C HIS A 166 -16.06 -10.93 -29.94
N PRO A 167 -16.55 -12.10 -29.51
CA PRO A 167 -16.99 -13.14 -30.43
C PRO A 167 -18.17 -12.67 -31.27
N ASP A 168 -18.32 -13.26 -32.45
CA ASP A 168 -19.49 -12.99 -33.30
C ASP A 168 -20.77 -13.37 -32.55
N ARG A 169 -21.71 -12.42 -32.44
CA ARG A 169 -22.93 -12.58 -31.64
C ARG A 169 -23.90 -13.60 -32.20
N LEU A 170 -23.87 -13.86 -33.51
CA LEU A 170 -24.71 -14.89 -34.12
C LEU A 170 -24.17 -16.29 -33.82
N MET A 171 -22.83 -16.43 -33.75
CA MET A 171 -22.17 -17.69 -33.44
C MET A 171 -22.10 -17.98 -31.93
N PHE A 172 -21.99 -16.94 -31.09
CA PHE A 172 -21.87 -17.04 -29.63
C PHE A 172 -22.88 -16.11 -28.93
N PRO A 173 -24.19 -16.40 -29.03
CA PRO A 173 -25.24 -15.51 -28.50
C PRO A 173 -25.19 -15.35 -26.97
N ASP A 174 -24.65 -16.34 -26.27
CA ASP A 174 -24.54 -16.32 -24.80
C ASP A 174 -23.29 -15.57 -24.30
N TYR A 175 -22.38 -15.17 -25.20
CA TYR A 175 -21.22 -14.37 -24.81
C TYR A 175 -21.61 -12.89 -24.70
N HIS A 176 -21.70 -12.41 -23.47
CA HIS A 176 -21.97 -11.01 -23.13
C HIS A 176 -20.98 -10.51 -22.07
N GLN A 177 -20.88 -9.19 -21.89
CA GLN A 177 -19.91 -8.59 -20.94
C GLN A 177 -20.01 -9.20 -19.52
N GLN A 178 -21.23 -9.46 -19.03
CA GLN A 178 -21.41 -10.06 -17.70
C GLN A 178 -20.77 -11.46 -17.57
N LEU A 179 -20.62 -12.20 -18.69
CA LEU A 179 -19.96 -13.50 -18.70
C LEU A 179 -18.45 -13.32 -18.65
N ALA A 180 -17.89 -12.38 -19.41
CA ALA A 180 -16.48 -12.03 -19.35
C ALA A 180 -16.07 -11.53 -17.94
N ASP A 181 -16.90 -10.68 -17.33
CA ASP A 181 -16.72 -10.21 -15.96
C ASP A 181 -16.75 -11.38 -14.95
N ALA A 182 -17.71 -12.31 -15.11
CA ALA A 182 -17.83 -13.50 -14.27
C ALA A 182 -16.64 -14.44 -14.43
N MET A 183 -16.16 -14.69 -15.65
CA MET A 183 -14.98 -15.52 -15.94
C MET A 183 -13.72 -14.93 -15.28
N THR A 184 -13.56 -13.60 -15.36
CA THR A 184 -12.47 -12.89 -14.68
C THR A 184 -12.58 -13.10 -13.18
N ARG A 185 -13.75 -12.83 -12.60
CA ARG A 185 -13.96 -12.91 -11.16
C ARG A 185 -13.78 -14.33 -10.62
N GLU A 186 -14.30 -15.33 -11.31
CA GLU A 186 -14.17 -16.74 -10.96
C GLU A 186 -12.69 -17.15 -10.94
N THR A 187 -11.92 -16.77 -11.97
CA THR A 187 -10.50 -17.10 -12.04
C THR A 187 -9.69 -16.45 -10.90
N GLU A 188 -10.00 -15.19 -10.58
CA GLU A 188 -9.38 -14.49 -9.44
C GLU A 188 -9.70 -15.17 -8.10
N LEU A 189 -10.97 -15.57 -7.91
CA LEU A 189 -11.42 -16.26 -6.70
C LEU A 189 -10.80 -17.66 -6.57
N LEU A 190 -10.74 -18.41 -7.67
CA LEU A 190 -10.11 -19.73 -7.72
C LEU A 190 -8.63 -19.61 -7.36
N PHE A 191 -7.89 -18.68 -7.98
CA PHE A 191 -6.49 -18.43 -7.65
C PHE A 191 -6.31 -18.10 -6.15
N MET A 192 -7.14 -17.22 -5.61
CA MET A 192 -7.08 -16.87 -4.18
C MET A 192 -7.41 -18.05 -3.27
N ASN A 193 -8.35 -18.92 -3.66
CA ASN A 193 -8.62 -20.15 -2.92
C ASN A 193 -7.37 -21.05 -2.89
N LEU A 194 -6.69 -21.22 -4.03
CA LEU A 194 -5.48 -22.04 -4.07
C LEU A 194 -4.37 -21.48 -3.18
N VAL A 195 -4.18 -20.17 -3.17
CA VAL A 195 -3.17 -19.50 -2.32
C VAL A 195 -3.51 -19.64 -0.83
N ARG A 196 -4.77 -19.41 -0.45
CA ARG A 196 -5.18 -19.41 0.98
C ARG A 196 -5.19 -20.79 1.60
N GLU A 197 -5.62 -21.79 0.82
CA GLU A 197 -5.74 -23.17 1.27
C GLU A 197 -4.44 -23.98 1.03
N ASP A 198 -3.36 -23.32 0.59
CA ASP A 198 -2.08 -23.95 0.23
C ASP A 198 -2.25 -25.16 -0.70
N ARG A 199 -3.12 -25.00 -1.72
CA ARG A 199 -3.46 -26.06 -2.66
C ARG A 199 -2.50 -26.11 -3.83
N SER A 200 -2.52 -27.23 -4.55
CA SER A 200 -1.70 -27.39 -5.74
C SER A 200 -2.11 -26.39 -6.81
N PHE A 201 -1.14 -25.65 -7.33
CA PHE A 201 -1.33 -24.80 -8.50
C PHE A 201 -1.90 -25.56 -9.71
N LEU A 202 -1.60 -26.86 -9.83
CA LEU A 202 -2.07 -27.69 -10.94
C LEU A 202 -3.60 -27.81 -11.01
N GLU A 203 -4.30 -27.49 -9.93
CA GLU A 203 -5.76 -27.49 -9.92
C GLU A 203 -6.37 -26.44 -10.87
N LEU A 204 -5.64 -25.40 -11.27
CA LEU A 204 -6.09 -24.49 -12.33
C LEU A 204 -6.34 -25.20 -13.67
N TYR A 205 -5.71 -26.34 -13.92
CA TYR A 205 -5.89 -27.12 -15.16
C TYR A 205 -7.03 -28.14 -15.08
N THR A 206 -7.60 -28.35 -13.91
CA THR A 206 -8.62 -29.38 -13.66
C THR A 206 -9.92 -28.84 -13.08
N ALA A 207 -9.96 -27.55 -12.73
CA ALA A 207 -11.14 -26.86 -12.24
C ALA A 207 -12.26 -26.78 -13.31
#